data_AF-A0A933K9C8-F1
#
_entry.id   AF-A0A933K9C8-F1
#
_cell.length_a   1.000
_cell.length_b   1.000
_cell.length_c   1.000
_cell.angle_alpha   90.00
_cell.angle_beta   90.00
_cell.angle_gamma   90.00
#
_symmetry.space_group_name_H-M   'P 1'
#
loop_
_entity.id
_entity.type
_entity.pdbx_description
1 polymer ?
#
loop_
_entity_poly.entity_id
_entity_poly.type
_entity_poly.pdbx_seq_one_letter_code
_entity_poly.pdbx_strand_id
1 'polypeptide(L)'
;MSLRNRHRCAFSLLELSLALVIVAMLTVVTMTLCVKAWNHGRDAAVARHVTAVRHALCVHVLETRGVVPASAEELRPILGGAPGRDPLTWSGSRGSGRIVFDREGGLALADHRGKRPVERDSRGRSYATY
;
A
#
# COMPACT_ATOMS: atom_id res chain seq x y z
N MET A 1 -31.54 -20.45 -59.09
CA MET A 1 -32.04 -20.73 -57.72
C MET A 1 -30.99 -20.29 -56.72
N SER A 2 -31.18 -19.14 -56.07
CA SER A 2 -30.25 -18.60 -55.07
C SER A 2 -30.94 -18.57 -53.72
N LEU A 3 -30.69 -19.60 -52.90
CA LEU A 3 -31.03 -19.60 -51.48
C LEU A 3 -29.92 -18.85 -50.74
N ARG A 4 -30.05 -17.53 -50.74
CA ARG A 4 -29.18 -16.64 -49.98
C ARG A 4 -29.53 -16.81 -48.51
N ASN A 5 -28.81 -17.68 -47.81
CA ASN A 5 -28.85 -17.84 -46.36
C ASN A 5 -28.62 -16.49 -45.68
N ARG A 6 -29.70 -15.77 -45.42
CA ARG A 6 -29.70 -14.59 -44.55
C ARG A 6 -29.79 -15.11 -43.11
N HIS A 7 -28.67 -15.58 -42.58
CA HIS A 7 -28.46 -15.54 -41.13
C HIS A 7 -28.32 -14.07 -40.73
N ARG A 8 -29.46 -13.37 -40.66
CA ARG A 8 -29.53 -12.09 -39.96
C ARG A 8 -29.55 -12.45 -38.48
N CYS A 9 -28.40 -12.27 -37.84
CA CYS A 9 -28.24 -12.33 -36.39
C CYS A 9 -29.21 -11.33 -35.74
N ALA A 10 -30.40 -11.79 -35.39
CA ALA A 10 -31.27 -11.07 -34.48
C ALA A 10 -30.73 -11.35 -33.08
N PHE A 11 -29.79 -10.53 -32.63
CA PHE A 11 -29.35 -10.53 -31.24
C PHE A 11 -30.59 -10.30 -30.39
N SER A 12 -31.01 -11.32 -29.65
CA SER A 12 -32.29 -11.25 -28.96
C SER A 12 -32.19 -10.27 -27.78
N LEU A 13 -33.28 -9.57 -27.45
CA LEU A 13 -33.31 -8.72 -26.25
C LEU A 13 -32.94 -9.50 -24.98
N LEU A 14 -33.26 -10.80 -24.95
CA LEU A 14 -32.86 -11.70 -23.88
C LEU A 14 -31.33 -11.86 -23.82
N GLU A 15 -30.67 -12.09 -24.95
CA GLU A 15 -29.21 -12.21 -25.04
C GLU A 15 -28.50 -10.92 -24.61
N LEU A 16 -29.03 -9.75 -25.00
CA LEU A 16 -28.53 -8.45 -24.54
C LEU A 16 -28.71 -8.27 -23.02
N SER A 17 -29.89 -8.59 -22.50
CA SER A 17 -30.16 -8.48 -21.06
C SER A 17 -29.26 -9.40 -20.24
N LEU A 18 -29.03 -10.62 -20.71
CA LEU A 18 -28.16 -11.59 -20.06
C LEU A 18 -26.71 -11.12 -20.08
N ALA A 19 -26.23 -10.62 -21.22
CA ALA A 19 -24.88 -10.08 -21.35
C ALA A 19 -24.65 -8.90 -20.39
N LEU A 20 -25.62 -7.99 -20.27
CA LEU A 20 -25.53 -6.85 -19.34
C LEU A 20 -25.47 -7.30 -17.88
N VAL A 21 -26.25 -8.31 -17.49
CA VAL A 21 -26.21 -8.87 -16.13
C VAL A 21 -24.86 -9.51 -15.84
N ILE A 22 -24.30 -10.28 -16.79
CA ILE A 22 -22.99 -10.90 -16.63
C ILE A 22 -21.90 -9.84 -16.49
N VAL A 23 -21.90 -8.79 -17.34
CA VAL A 23 -20.94 -7.68 -17.25
C VAL A 23 -21.08 -6.93 -15.93
N ALA A 24 -22.30 -6.67 -15.47
CA ALA A 24 -22.54 -6.02 -14.18
C ALA A 24 -22.00 -6.86 -13.01
N MET A 25 -22.21 -8.18 -13.00
CA MET A 25 -21.65 -9.05 -11.97
C MET A 25 -20.12 -9.10 -12.04
N LEU A 26 -19.54 -9.21 -13.23
CA LEU A 26 -18.09 -9.26 -13.41
C LEU A 26 -17.41 -7.97 -12.97
N THR A 27 -18.01 -6.81 -13.27
CA THR A 27 -17.45 -5.51 -12.86
C THR A 27 -17.44 -5.37 -11.34
N VAL A 28 -18.52 -5.78 -10.65
CA VAL A 28 -18.58 -5.78 -9.18
C VAL A 28 -17.48 -6.68 -8.59
N VAL A 29 -17.36 -7.92 -9.06
CA VAL A 29 -16.34 -8.85 -8.57
C VAL A 29 -14.93 -8.31 -8.84
N THR A 30 -14.66 -7.84 -10.05
CA THR A 30 -13.33 -7.32 -10.43
C THR A 30 -12.95 -6.12 -9.58
N MET A 31 -13.89 -5.19 -9.33
CA MET A 31 -13.65 -4.02 -8.48
C MET A 31 -13.28 -4.41 -7.05
N THR A 32 -13.98 -5.39 -6.46
CA THR A 32 -13.64 -5.85 -5.10
C THR A 32 -12.23 -6.45 -5.02
N LEU A 33 -11.83 -7.23 -6.04
CA LEU A 33 -10.49 -7.81 -6.13
C LEU A 33 -9.41 -6.74 -6.31
N CYS A 34 -9.66 -5.74 -7.18
CA CYS A 34 -8.77 -4.61 -7.40
C CYS A 34 -8.55 -3.80 -6.11
N VAL A 35 -9.62 -3.45 -5.40
CA VAL A 35 -9.52 -2.73 -4.12
C VAL A 35 -8.73 -3.54 -3.09
N LYS A 36 -8.97 -4.85 -3.01
CA LYS A 36 -8.20 -5.73 -2.13
C LYS A 36 -6.72 -5.75 -2.50
N ALA A 37 -6.38 -5.94 -3.77
CA ALA A 37 -5.00 -5.96 -4.24
C ALA A 37 -4.28 -4.61 -3.99
N TRP A 38 -4.97 -3.50 -4.24
CA TRP A 38 -4.47 -2.15 -3.96
C TRP A 38 -4.14 -1.96 -2.48
N ASN A 39 -5.05 -2.34 -1.59
CA ASN A 39 -4.84 -2.24 -0.15
C ASN A 39 -3.63 -3.08 0.33
N HIS A 40 -3.49 -4.30 -0.20
CA HIS A 40 -2.31 -5.13 0.05
C HIS A 40 -1.01 -4.47 -0.44
N GLY A 41 -1.06 -3.83 -1.62
CA GLY A 41 0.07 -3.09 -2.18
C GLY A 41 0.50 -1.94 -1.27
N ARG A 42 -0.45 -1.17 -0.73
CA ARG A 42 -0.18 -0.09 0.23
C ARG A 42 0.49 -0.62 1.51
N ASP A 43 0.00 -1.71 2.06
CA ASP A 43 0.56 -2.29 3.29
C ASP A 43 1.96 -2.86 3.06
N ALA A 44 2.18 -3.53 1.92
CA ALA A 44 3.50 -3.99 1.52
C ALA A 44 4.47 -2.82 1.26
N ALA A 45 3.97 -1.66 0.82
CA ALA A 45 4.78 -0.45 0.69
C ALA A 45 5.21 0.07 2.07
N VAL A 46 4.35 0.03 3.08
CA VAL A 46 4.73 0.39 4.47
C VAL A 46 5.83 -0.53 5.01
N ALA A 47 5.70 -1.85 4.84
CA ALA A 47 6.73 -2.79 5.28
C ALA A 47 8.08 -2.53 4.60
N ARG A 48 8.09 -2.32 3.27
CA ARG A 48 9.30 -1.98 2.53
C ARG A 48 9.91 -0.65 2.97
N HIS A 49 9.06 0.33 3.25
CA HIS A 49 9.49 1.64 3.73
C HIS A 49 10.15 1.54 5.10
N VAL A 50 9.56 0.80 6.04
CA VAL A 50 10.17 0.50 7.36
C VAL A 50 11.53 -0.18 7.19
N THR A 51 11.65 -1.15 6.28
CA THR A 51 12.94 -1.80 5.97
C THR A 51 13.96 -0.82 5.39
N ALA A 52 13.54 0.09 4.52
CA ALA A 52 14.42 1.13 3.97
C ALA A 52 14.96 2.06 5.07
N VAL A 53 14.12 2.46 6.03
CA VAL A 53 14.58 3.26 7.17
C VAL A 53 15.51 2.48 8.09
N ARG A 54 15.24 1.20 8.34
CA ARG A 54 16.19 0.34 9.08
C ARG A 54 17.54 0.24 8.38
N HIS A 55 17.53 0.12 7.05
CA HIS A 55 18.77 0.11 6.28
C HIS A 55 19.51 1.47 6.38
N ALA A 56 18.79 2.59 6.27
CA ALA A 56 19.37 3.91 6.44
C ALA A 56 19.99 4.10 7.84
N LEU A 57 19.32 3.60 8.88
CA LEU A 57 19.86 3.56 10.24
C LEU A 57 21.17 2.76 10.31
N CYS A 58 21.19 1.55 9.75
CA CYS A 58 22.41 0.73 9.74
C CYS A 58 23.55 1.44 9.02
N VAL A 59 23.29 2.05 7.86
CA VAL A 59 24.29 2.83 7.11
C VAL A 59 24.80 3.99 7.96
N HIS A 60 23.91 4.75 8.59
CA HIS A 60 24.29 5.86 9.45
C HIS A 60 25.21 5.41 10.58
N VAL A 61 24.83 4.35 11.31
CA VAL A 61 25.62 3.80 12.42
C VAL A 61 27.00 3.32 11.93
N LEU A 62 27.09 2.74 10.74
CA LEU A 62 28.36 2.35 10.14
C LEU A 62 29.24 3.55 9.80
N GLU A 63 28.66 4.62 9.25
CA GLU A 63 29.39 5.85 8.88
C GLU A 63 29.84 6.64 10.12
N THR A 64 29.05 6.66 11.18
CA THR A 64 29.32 7.42 12.43
C THR A 64 30.08 6.61 13.48
N ARG A 65 30.65 5.45 13.12
CA ARG A 65 31.43 4.58 14.01
C ARG A 65 30.66 4.07 15.23
N GLY A 66 29.39 3.71 15.04
CA GLY A 66 28.56 3.11 16.08
C GLY A 66 27.63 4.09 16.80
N VAL A 67 27.58 5.36 16.40
CA VAL A 67 26.67 6.34 17.01
C VAL A 67 25.27 6.17 16.43
N VAL A 68 24.31 5.89 17.31
CA VAL A 68 22.88 5.83 16.97
C VAL A 68 22.39 7.28 16.79
N PRO A 69 21.63 7.58 15.71
CA PRO A 69 21.10 8.92 15.48
C PRO A 69 20.18 9.34 16.63
N ALA A 70 20.22 10.63 16.99
CA ALA A 70 19.40 11.14 18.08
C ALA A 70 17.93 11.32 17.68
N SER A 71 17.66 11.43 16.37
CA SER A 71 16.31 11.58 15.83
C SER A 71 16.17 10.93 14.45
N ALA A 72 14.91 10.73 14.05
CA ALA A 72 14.56 10.23 12.71
C ALA A 72 15.04 11.17 11.61
N GLU A 73 15.05 12.47 11.91
CA GLU A 73 15.39 13.55 10.99
C GLU A 73 16.83 13.48 10.50
N GLU A 74 17.75 12.92 11.29
CA GLU A 74 19.16 12.72 10.90
C GLU A 74 19.32 11.70 9.76
N LEU A 75 18.33 10.83 9.54
CA LEU A 75 18.34 9.85 8.45
C LEU A 75 17.79 10.41 7.12
N ARG A 76 17.22 11.62 7.12
CA ARG A 76 16.67 12.25 5.91
C ARG A 76 17.66 12.35 4.74
N PRO A 77 18.95 12.69 4.95
CA PRO A 77 19.92 12.76 3.86
C PRO A 77 20.13 11.42 3.16
N ILE A 78 20.04 10.31 3.91
CA ILE A 78 20.28 8.95 3.42
C ILE A 78 19.03 8.39 2.73
N LEU A 79 17.86 8.65 3.30
CA LEU A 79 16.59 8.11 2.80
C LEU A 79 16.22 8.63 1.41
N GLY A 80 16.69 9.81 1.05
CA GLY A 80 16.24 10.51 -0.14
C GLY A 80 14.76 10.91 -0.04
N GLY A 81 14.41 12.03 -0.65
CA GLY A 81 13.03 12.53 -0.66
C GLY A 81 12.53 12.68 -2.09
N ALA A 82 11.38 12.09 -2.40
CA ALA A 82 10.60 12.55 -3.55
C ALA A 82 9.99 13.93 -3.20
N PRO A 83 9.97 14.90 -4.14
CA PRO A 83 9.37 16.20 -3.87
C PRO A 83 7.92 16.03 -3.41
N GLY A 84 7.59 16.62 -2.26
CA GLY A 84 6.24 16.60 -1.67
C GLY A 84 5.91 15.42 -0.75
N ARG A 85 6.86 14.50 -0.48
CA ARG A 85 6.63 13.39 0.47
C ARG A 85 7.69 13.35 1.56
N ASP A 86 7.26 13.44 2.82
CA ASP A 86 8.16 13.29 3.96
C ASP A 86 8.58 11.82 4.10
N PRO A 87 9.88 11.48 3.97
CA PRO A 87 10.35 10.10 4.06
C PRO A 87 10.13 9.49 5.46
N LEU A 88 9.81 10.30 6.47
CA LEU A 88 9.50 9.82 7.82
C LEU A 88 7.99 9.61 8.06
N THR A 89 7.17 9.74 7.01
CA THR A 89 5.74 9.43 7.07
C THR A 89 5.44 8.08 6.44
N TRP A 90 4.42 7.40 6.94
CA TRP A 90 3.93 6.15 6.38
C TRP A 90 2.41 6.22 6.15
N SER A 91 1.94 5.49 5.15
CA SER A 91 0.52 5.41 4.81
C SER A 91 0.18 4.01 4.30
N GLY A 92 -0.49 3.24 5.15
CA GLY A 92 -1.04 1.94 4.81
C GLY A 92 -2.45 2.04 4.23
N SER A 93 -3.10 0.89 4.07
CA SER A 93 -4.49 0.79 3.63
C SER A 93 -5.48 1.33 4.65
N ARG A 94 -5.18 1.17 5.95
CA ARG A 94 -6.10 1.49 7.06
C ARG A 94 -5.54 2.46 8.08
N GLY A 95 -4.26 2.79 8.00
CA GLY A 95 -3.58 3.67 8.95
C GLY A 95 -2.56 4.56 8.26
N SER A 96 -2.20 5.65 8.92
CA SER A 96 -1.10 6.50 8.51
C SER A 96 -0.51 7.20 9.71
N GLY A 97 0.72 7.69 9.57
CA GLY A 97 1.39 8.38 10.64
C GLY A 97 2.85 8.63 10.32
N ARG A 98 3.68 8.60 11.37
CA ARG A 98 5.12 8.87 11.30
C ARG A 98 5.93 7.71 11.83
N ILE A 99 7.17 7.65 11.38
CA ILE A 99 8.19 6.75 11.91
C ILE A 99 8.88 7.48 13.06
N VAL A 100 8.99 6.81 14.20
CA VAL A 100 9.63 7.35 15.40
C VAL A 100 10.79 6.44 15.81
N PHE A 101 11.80 7.08 16.40
CA PHE A 101 12.94 6.41 17.01
C PHE A 101 12.74 6.29 18.50
N ASP A 102 13.08 5.12 19.03
CA ASP A 102 13.35 4.93 20.43
C ASP A 102 14.76 5.41 20.76
N ARG A 103 15.01 5.75 22.02
CA ARG A 103 16.33 6.19 22.54
C ARG A 103 17.40 5.12 22.40
N GLU A 104 16.99 3.86 22.23
CA GLU A 104 17.86 2.70 22.03
C GLU A 104 18.14 2.41 20.55
N GLY A 105 17.68 3.26 19.63
CA GLY A 105 17.79 3.04 18.18
C GLY A 105 16.73 2.11 17.61
N GLY A 106 15.71 1.76 18.42
CA GLY A 106 14.55 1.00 17.96
C GLY A 106 13.68 1.82 17.02
N LEU A 107 13.28 1.25 15.90
CA LEU A 107 12.39 1.90 14.94
C LEU A 107 10.96 1.41 15.12
N ALA A 108 10.02 2.34 15.31
CA ALA A 108 8.61 2.04 15.48
C ALA A 108 7.73 2.93 14.60
N LEU A 109 6.58 2.40 14.21
CA LEU A 109 5.50 3.21 13.63
C LEU A 109 4.73 3.89 14.76
N ALA A 110 4.36 5.15 14.52
CA ALA A 110 3.44 5.93 15.34
C ALA A 110 2.32 6.51 14.47
N ASP A 111 1.15 6.70 15.05
CA ASP A 111 0.06 7.49 14.48
C ASP A 111 0.42 8.99 14.48
N HIS A 112 -0.46 9.84 13.93
CA HIS A 112 -0.26 11.29 13.91
C HIS A 112 -0.25 11.94 15.30
N ARG A 113 -0.68 11.22 16.35
CA ARG A 113 -0.66 11.65 17.75
C ARG A 113 0.61 11.17 18.47
N GLY A 114 1.52 10.49 17.77
CA GLY A 114 2.75 9.95 18.35
C GLY A 114 2.54 8.65 19.13
N LYS A 115 1.37 8.01 19.06
CA LYS A 115 1.05 6.75 19.75
C LYS A 115 1.25 5.55 18.84
N ARG A 116 1.42 4.37 19.43
CA ARG A 116 1.47 3.13 18.65
C ARG A 116 0.16 2.94 17.87
N PRO A 117 0.22 2.64 16.55
CA PRO A 117 -0.97 2.47 15.74
C PRO A 117 -1.83 1.30 16.26
N VAL A 118 -3.13 1.54 16.38
CA VAL A 118 -4.09 0.51 16.79
C VAL A 118 -4.58 -0.28 15.57
N GLU A 119 -4.53 0.36 14.40
CA GLU A 119 -4.99 -0.17 13.14
C GLU A 119 -4.18 -1.40 12.71
N ARG A 120 -4.88 -2.28 11.99
CA ARG A 120 -4.31 -3.48 11.38
C ARG A 120 -4.34 -3.32 9.88
N ASP A 121 -3.34 -3.90 9.22
CA ASP A 121 -3.26 -3.96 7.77
C ASP A 121 -4.42 -4.78 7.15
N SER A 122 -4.44 -4.85 5.83
CA SER A 122 -5.43 -5.62 5.06
C SER A 122 -5.39 -7.13 5.31
N ARG A 123 -4.31 -7.64 5.93
CA ARG A 123 -4.13 -9.05 6.32
C ARG A 123 -4.39 -9.29 7.82
N GLY A 124 -4.72 -8.26 8.59
CA GLY A 124 -4.98 -8.34 10.03
C GLY A 124 -3.75 -8.24 10.94
N ARG A 125 -2.55 -7.96 10.41
CA ARG A 125 -1.35 -7.71 11.20
C ARG A 125 -1.36 -6.27 11.71
N SER A 126 -1.02 -6.07 12.99
CA SER A 126 -0.95 -4.72 13.56
C SER A 126 0.23 -3.96 12.97
N TYR A 127 0.01 -2.69 12.58
CA TYR A 127 1.10 -1.82 12.13
C TYR A 127 2.14 -1.56 13.24
N ALA A 128 1.77 -1.69 14.52
CA ALA A 128 2.73 -1.59 15.62
C ALA A 128 3.79 -2.72 15.65
N THR A 129 3.61 -3.77 14.84
CA THR A 129 4.53 -4.93 14.76
C THR A 129 5.46 -4.89 13.54
N TYR A 130 5.38 -3.83 12.73
CA TYR A 130 6.21 -3.64 11.55
C TYR A 130 7.59 -3.15 12.00
#